data_AF-A0A9E5LKQ2-F1
#
_entry.id   AF-A0A9E5LKQ2-F1
#
_cell.length_a   1.000
_cell.length_b   1.000
_cell.length_c   1.000
_cell.angle_alpha   90.00
_cell.angle_beta   90.00
_cell.angle_gamma   90.00
#
_symmetry.space_group_name_H-M   'P 1'
#
loop_
_entity.id
_entity.type
_entity.pdbx_description
1 polymer ?
#
loop_
_entity_poly.entity_id
_entity_poly.type
_entity_poly.pdbx_seq_one_letter_code
_entity_poly.pdbx_strand_id
1 'polypeptide(L)'
;MELYQTQRAMRAMRTAALQRGVVAVLDVGSSKIGCLILKFEGLEEKIEADGVGSLAGQSGFKVIGSALTRSRGMEYGEIVSMPETERAI
;
A
#
# COMPACT_ATOMS: atom_id res chain seq x y z
N MET A 1 -15.93 -6.86 -18.53
CA MET A 1 -16.62 -7.20 -17.27
C MET A 1 -15.61 -7.58 -16.17
N GLU A 2 -14.53 -8.29 -16.51
CA GLU A 2 -13.46 -8.71 -15.59
C GLU A 2 -12.70 -7.57 -14.89
N LEU A 3 -12.21 -6.55 -15.63
CA LEU A 3 -11.43 -5.44 -15.06
C LEU A 3 -12.16 -4.68 -13.94
N TYR A 4 -13.46 -4.43 -14.11
CA TYR A 4 -14.29 -3.75 -13.10
C TYR A 4 -14.39 -4.59 -11.81
N GLN A 5 -14.52 -5.91 -11.93
CA GLN A 5 -14.57 -6.80 -10.76
C GLN A 5 -13.22 -6.84 -10.03
N THR A 6 -12.12 -6.92 -10.77
CA THR A 6 -10.75 -6.86 -10.19
C THR A 6 -10.52 -5.55 -9.45
N GLN A 7 -10.89 -4.42 -10.06
CA GLN A 7 -10.77 -3.10 -9.42
C GLN A 7 -11.64 -2.98 -8.17
N ARG A 8 -12.87 -3.50 -8.19
CA ARG A 8 -13.76 -3.49 -7.02
C ARG A 8 -13.20 -4.34 -5.87
N ALA A 9 -12.63 -5.50 -6.18
CA ALA A 9 -11.96 -6.35 -5.18
C ALA A 9 -10.75 -5.65 -4.55
N MET A 10 -9.90 -4.99 -5.36
CA MET A 10 -8.76 -4.21 -4.88
C MET A 10 -9.19 -3.04 -3.97
N ARG A 11 -10.28 -2.34 -4.33
CA ARG A 11 -10.85 -1.28 -3.49
C ARG A 11 -11.36 -1.83 -2.16
N ALA A 12 -12.06 -2.97 -2.17
CA ALA A 12 -12.54 -3.61 -0.94
C ALA A 12 -11.39 -4.06 -0.03
N MET A 13 -10.33 -4.64 -0.59
CA MET A 13 -9.11 -5.00 0.17
C MET A 13 -8.45 -3.77 0.80
N ARG A 14 -8.33 -2.66 0.05
CA ARG A 14 -7.81 -1.39 0.56
C ARG A 14 -8.65 -0.87 1.73
N THR A 15 -9.97 -0.82 1.59
CA THR A 15 -10.86 -0.37 2.66
C THR A 15 -10.71 -1.23 3.91
N ALA A 16 -10.66 -2.56 3.74
CA ALA A 16 -10.49 -3.49 4.87
C ALA A 16 -9.11 -3.36 5.53
N ALA A 17 -8.05 -3.03 4.79
CA ALA A 17 -6.72 -2.76 5.36
C ALA A 17 -6.71 -1.46 6.18
N LEU A 18 -7.36 -0.42 5.67
CA LEU A 18 -7.52 0.85 6.39
C LEU A 18 -8.32 0.70 7.68
N GLN A 19 -9.38 -0.11 7.67
CA GLN A 19 -10.14 -0.46 8.88
C GLN A 19 -9.31 -1.22 9.92
N ARG A 20 -8.34 -2.04 9.49
CA ARG A 20 -7.40 -2.72 10.41
C ARG A 20 -6.39 -1.76 11.03
N GLY A 21 -6.28 -0.52 10.53
CA GLY A 21 -5.45 0.52 11.11
C GLY A 21 -3.94 0.35 10.88
N VAL A 22 -3.49 -0.64 10.11
CA VAL A 22 -2.07 -0.82 9.77
C VAL A 22 -1.91 -1.04 8.27
N VAL A 23 -1.00 -0.27 7.64
CA VAL A 23 -0.73 -0.32 6.20
C VAL A 23 0.79 -0.24 5.97
N ALA A 24 1.30 -1.03 5.03
CA ALA A 24 2.67 -0.90 4.54
C ALA A 24 2.71 -0.02 3.29
N VAL A 25 3.68 0.89 3.22
CA VAL A 25 4.02 1.64 2.01
C VAL A 25 5.34 1.10 1.49
N LEU A 26 5.33 0.63 0.24
CA LEU A 26 6.50 0.10 -0.43
C LEU A 26 6.99 1.09 -1.50
N ASP A 27 8.26 1.49 -1.40
CA ASP A 27 9.00 2.16 -2.46
C ASP A 27 9.86 1.10 -3.16
N VAL A 28 9.50 0.78 -4.41
CA VAL A 28 10.08 -0.36 -5.13
C VAL A 28 10.97 0.17 -6.26
N GLY A 29 12.28 0.19 -6.04
CA GLY A 29 13.28 0.56 -7.03
C GLY A 29 13.98 -0.64 -7.67
N SER A 30 14.75 -0.43 -8.73
CA SER A 30 15.52 -1.51 -9.37
C SER A 30 16.63 -2.11 -8.50
N SER A 31 17.09 -1.41 -7.45
CA SER A 31 18.18 -1.89 -6.58
C SER A 31 17.74 -2.22 -5.16
N LYS A 32 16.76 -1.50 -4.61
CA LYS A 32 16.29 -1.67 -3.24
C LYS A 32 14.78 -1.51 -3.17
N ILE A 33 14.18 -2.21 -2.21
CA ILE A 33 12.79 -2.02 -1.79
C ILE A 33 12.81 -1.42 -0.40
N GLY A 34 12.24 -0.22 -0.26
CA GLY A 34 11.98 0.43 1.02
C GLY A 34 10.57 0.10 1.49
N CYS A 35 10.41 -0.15 2.79
CA CYS A 35 9.12 -0.42 3.41
C CYS A 35 8.96 0.44 4.67
N LEU A 36 7.81 1.11 4.79
CA LEU A 36 7.37 1.78 6.00
C LEU A 36 6.05 1.18 6.46
N ILE A 37 5.98 0.80 7.73
CA ILE A 37 4.75 0.31 8.37
C ILE A 37 4.10 1.48 9.11
N LEU A 38 2.91 1.86 8.64
CA LEU A 38 2.14 2.96 9.16
C LEU A 38 0.97 2.43 9.98
N LYS A 39 0.83 2.92 11.21
CA LYS A 39 -0.38 2.73 12.03
C LYS A 39 -1.24 3.98 11.94
N PHE A 40 -2.49 3.83 11.55
CA PHE A 40 -3.52 4.86 11.52
C PHE A 40 -4.42 4.70 12.74
N GLU A 41 -4.69 5.79 13.45
CA GLU A 41 -5.60 5.80 14.59
C GLU A 41 -6.91 6.53 14.21
N GLY A 42 -8.06 5.94 14.55
CA GLY A 42 -9.38 6.60 14.46
C GLY A 42 -9.96 6.80 13.04
N LEU A 43 -9.84 5.83 12.13
CA LEU A 43 -10.36 5.96 10.76
C LEU A 43 -11.86 5.63 10.59
N GLU A 44 -12.55 5.25 11.67
CA GLU A 44 -13.92 4.71 11.62
C GLU A 44 -14.97 5.72 11.12
N GLU A 45 -14.73 7.03 11.22
CA GLU A 45 -15.74 8.05 10.90
C GLU A 45 -15.67 8.64 9.47
N LYS A 46 -14.63 8.36 8.66
CA LYS A 46 -14.36 9.14 7.42
C LYS A 46 -14.51 8.40 6.10
N ILE A 47 -14.94 7.13 6.10
CA ILE A 47 -14.92 6.28 4.88
C ILE A 47 -16.06 6.62 3.89
N GLU A 48 -17.06 7.42 4.26
CA GLU A 48 -18.20 7.77 3.39
C GLU A 48 -17.92 8.85 2.32
N ALA A 49 -16.78 9.55 2.33
CA ALA A 49 -16.49 10.54 1.30
C ALA A 49 -15.87 9.89 0.05
N ASP A 50 -16.74 9.41 -0.84
CA ASP A 50 -16.41 9.07 -2.22
C ASP A 50 -16.00 10.36 -2.97
N GLY A 51 -14.70 10.62 -2.99
CA GLY A 51 -14.12 11.78 -3.66
C GLY A 51 -12.65 11.90 -3.29
N VAL A 52 -11.83 12.35 -4.24
CA VAL A 52 -10.46 12.78 -3.98
C VAL A 52 -10.54 13.97 -3.01
N GLY A 53 -10.61 13.67 -1.73
CA GLY A 53 -11.08 14.57 -0.68
C GLY A 53 -10.28 14.35 0.58
N SER A 54 -9.23 15.15 0.70
CA SER A 54 -8.46 15.38 1.91
C SER A 54 -7.60 14.21 2.43
N LEU A 55 -6.43 14.07 1.80
CA LEU A 55 -5.19 13.68 2.51
C LEU A 55 -4.69 14.84 3.43
N ALA A 56 -5.57 15.77 3.81
CA ALA A 56 -5.28 17.05 4.45
C ALA A 56 -6.25 17.29 5.62
N GLY A 57 -6.20 16.42 6.64
CA GLY A 57 -7.08 16.55 7.80
C GLY A 57 -6.79 15.54 8.88
N GLN A 58 -5.54 15.53 9.35
CA GLN A 58 -5.06 14.86 10.57
C GLN A 58 -5.64 13.46 10.81
N SER A 59 -5.46 12.51 9.87
CA SER A 59 -5.28 11.13 10.34
C SER A 59 -3.87 11.07 10.91
N GLY A 60 -3.76 11.16 12.25
CA GLY A 60 -2.50 10.90 12.91
C GLY A 60 -2.04 9.50 12.52
N PHE A 61 -1.01 9.42 11.69
CA PHE A 61 -0.35 8.15 11.43
C PHE A 61 0.99 8.14 12.14
N LYS A 62 1.34 6.97 12.66
CA LYS A 62 2.64 6.72 13.26
C LYS A 62 3.40 5.74 12.40
N VAL A 63 4.65 6.06 12.08
CA VAL A 63 5.58 5.06 11.56
C VAL A 63 5.94 4.14 12.72
N ILE A 64 5.51 2.89 12.65
CA ILE A 64 5.75 1.88 13.70
C ILE A 64 6.83 0.87 13.32
N GLY A 65 7.30 0.91 12.07
CA GLY A 65 8.39 0.07 11.59
C GLY A 65 8.90 0.53 10.22
N SER A 66 10.13 0.12 9.90
CA SER A 66 10.73 0.30 8.59
C SER A 66 11.62 -0.90 8.25
N ALA A 67 11.75 -1.18 6.96
CA ALA A 67 12.63 -2.22 6.46
C ALA A 67 13.22 -1.84 5.10
N LEU A 68 14.38 -2.41 4.79
CA LEU A 68 15.04 -2.29 3.50
C LEU A 68 15.46 -3.69 3.03
N THR A 69 15.10 -4.04 1.81
CA THR A 69 15.53 -5.29 1.17
C THR A 69 16.18 -4.99 -0.18
N ARG A 70 16.98 -5.93 -0.69
CA ARG A 70 17.51 -5.86 -2.06
C ARG A 70 16.40 -6.27 -3.04
N SER A 71 16.18 -5.47 -4.07
CA SER A 71 15.21 -5.79 -5.13
C SER A 71 15.60 -7.04 -5.91
N ARG A 72 14.60 -7.80 -6.34
CA ARG A 72 14.70 -8.95 -7.24
C ARG A 72 13.51 -8.89 -8.20
N GLY A 73 13.67 -9.35 -9.45
CA GLY A 73 12.59 -9.30 -10.45
C GLY A 73 12.23 -7.90 -10.97
N MET A 74 13.10 -6.90 -10.78
CA MET A 74 12.87 -5.50 -11.12
C MET A 74 13.93 -4.98 -12.10
N GLU A 75 13.53 -4.50 -13.28
CA GLU A 75 14.43 -3.87 -14.26
C GLU A 75 13.77 -2.63 -14.88
N TYR A 76 14.52 -1.53 -15.02
CA TYR A 76 14.04 -0.28 -15.63
C TYR A 76 12.71 0.28 -15.10
N GLY A 77 12.38 -0.01 -13.83
CA GLY A 77 11.12 0.42 -13.20
C GLY A 77 9.93 -0.52 -13.43
N GLU A 78 10.15 -1.67 -14.09
CA GLU A 78 9.11 -2.65 -14.39
C GLU A 78 9.36 -4.00 -13.70
N ILE A 79 8.26 -4.69 -13.38
CA ILE A 79 8.28 -6.06 -12.88
C ILE A 79 8.55 -7.00 -14.05
N VAL A 80 9.79 -7.47 -14.14
CA VAL A 80 10.20 -8.49 -15.10
C VAL A 80 9.98 -9.91 -14.58
N SER A 81 9.89 -10.09 -13.26
CA SER A 81 9.57 -11.37 -12.63
C SER A 81 8.74 -11.18 -11.36
N MET A 82 7.43 -11.41 -11.46
CA MET A 82 6.51 -11.30 -10.33
C MET A 82 6.92 -12.20 -9.14
N PRO A 83 7.26 -13.49 -9.33
CA PRO A 83 7.62 -14.35 -8.20
C PRO A 83 8.91 -13.91 -7.48
N GLU A 84 9.84 -13.28 -8.19
CA GLU A 84 11.05 -12.73 -7.56
C GLU A 84 10.75 -11.46 -6.76
N THR A 85 9.93 -10.57 -7.33
CA THR A 85 9.49 -9.34 -6.66
C THR A 85 8.73 -9.68 -5.37
N GLU A 86 7.82 -10.66 -5.42
CA GLU A 86 7.07 -11.12 -4.24
C GLU A 86 7.97 -11.69 -3.14
N ARG A 87 9.07 -12.37 -3.49
CA ARG A 87 10.03 -12.90 -2.50
C ARG A 87 10.95 -11.83 -1.91
N ALA A 88 11.08 -10.68 -2.57
CA ALA A 88 11.91 -9.58 -2.09
C ALA A 88 11.16 -8.65 -1.13
N ILE A 89 9.82 -8.65 -1.21
CA ILE A 89 8.89 -7.97 -0.31
C ILE A 89 8.68 -8.84 0.94
#